data_AF-A0A428J6R5-F1
#
_entry.id   AF-A0A428J6R5-F1
#
_cell.length_a   1.000
_cell.length_b   1.000
_cell.length_c   1.000
_cell.angle_alpha   90.00
_cell.angle_beta   90.00
_cell.angle_gamma   90.00
#
_symmetry.space_group_name_H-M   'P 1'
#
loop_
_entity.id
_entity.type
_entity.pdbx_description
1 polymer ?
#
loop_
_entity_poly.entity_id
_entity_poly.type
_entity_poly.pdbx_seq_one_letter_code
_entity_poly.pdbx_strand_id
1 'polypeptide(L)'
;MMCKTKWLLHIFIFLIMLSVSPEAVQGSTLPKGTFDATSWDFEQDGLLRLQSEWELYPSQLIEPDAFVNGTVSSTPIYITTPTDLTSIVHEGERFPADGYGTLHLKVKLDQLKEIYGLKNLYMSSSYKVWVNGELLQTAGQVARTKENYKPSYMPMVAMFKTDEEIIDIVVHISNFHHRRVRLSTFYLGTADAINDLTNKGTVKDSVLFGSLVLISLYHFILYVLRRNEKVFLYFSIIAVVVGLRVGIVNERLLLTIFPDLQAELMMKIGYLPDFILLPLLILYIREIFQSKELAWPARIATYAIPIFTIVIFATNVKVYDFLFQYGLWVIIGFGTFVIYLLFKNVFLQRKSGSFVMIVGGLAVLLTAINDTLRELDIIHSQEMLTTGVLIFILLQAFYLAWRYNDAFNRAVRLAQENEAMYEEIQVLNEDLERKIELRTLELTHANGELKRLVNTDPLTELPNRRCFDDRLQEEWNHSHVTKQPLSILLIDIDSFKSYNDFYGHLQGDESLKKVAEQLQRNVRSEVDMVARFGGEEFVVLLSNTDANKADRVAEQLRQAIENLQLRHNRSSVSDIITISVGVYSTIVTEDTTIEQIIMRADEALYVAKDKGRNCVQSYESWKMMTKVIAD
;
A
#
# COMPACT_ATOMS: atom_id res chain seq x y z
N MET A 1 21.79 13.45 -2.77
CA MET A 1 21.40 12.79 -4.03
C MET A 1 22.58 12.62 -5.00
N MET A 2 23.46 13.63 -5.18
CA MET A 2 24.61 13.58 -6.12
C MET A 2 25.78 12.64 -5.75
N CYS A 3 25.94 12.24 -4.48
CA CYS A 3 27.09 11.40 -4.07
C CYS A 3 26.85 9.89 -4.26
N LYS A 4 25.59 9.44 -4.34
CA LYS A 4 25.22 8.01 -4.54
C LYS A 4 25.08 7.61 -6.01
N THR A 5 25.04 8.57 -6.93
CA THR A 5 24.89 8.34 -8.38
C THR A 5 26.21 8.04 -9.11
N LYS A 6 27.38 8.29 -8.49
CA LYS A 6 28.69 8.05 -9.13
C LYS A 6 28.92 6.58 -9.47
N TRP A 7 28.53 5.63 -8.61
CA TRP A 7 28.67 4.20 -8.88
C TRP A 7 27.78 3.70 -10.02
N LEU A 8 26.56 4.23 -10.15
CA LEU A 8 25.66 3.93 -11.27
C LEU A 8 26.26 4.39 -12.59
N LEU A 9 26.97 5.53 -12.62
CA LEU A 9 27.68 5.98 -13.81
C LEU A 9 28.81 5.02 -14.20
N HIS A 10 29.52 4.41 -13.24
CA HIS A 10 30.59 3.46 -13.54
C HIS A 10 30.03 2.13 -14.07
N ILE A 11 28.93 1.63 -13.51
CA ILE A 11 28.22 0.44 -14.03
C ILE A 11 27.67 0.73 -15.43
N PHE A 12 27.11 1.93 -15.64
CA PHE A 12 26.59 2.37 -16.93
C PHE A 12 27.70 2.47 -17.99
N ILE A 13 28.84 3.07 -17.65
CA ILE A 13 30.03 3.12 -18.53
C ILE A 13 30.55 1.71 -18.79
N PHE A 14 30.60 0.82 -17.79
CA PHE A 14 31.03 -0.56 -17.97
C PHE A 14 30.10 -1.35 -18.91
N LEU A 15 28.78 -1.19 -18.79
CA LEU A 15 27.81 -1.82 -19.70
C LEU A 15 27.89 -1.28 -21.12
N ILE A 16 28.15 0.03 -21.28
CA ILE A 16 28.42 0.62 -22.60
C ILE A 16 29.73 0.09 -23.17
N MET A 17 30.79 -0.04 -22.35
CA MET A 17 32.08 -0.59 -22.76
C MET A 17 31.98 -2.06 -23.21
N LEU A 18 31.12 -2.87 -22.58
CA LEU A 18 30.78 -4.23 -23.03
C LEU A 18 30.06 -4.27 -24.39
N SER A 19 29.55 -3.12 -24.85
CA SER A 19 28.85 -2.96 -26.13
C SER A 19 29.77 -2.46 -27.24
N VAL A 20 30.98 -1.99 -26.91
CA VAL A 20 31.96 -1.52 -27.89
C VAL A 20 32.76 -2.73 -28.35
N SER A 21 32.58 -3.09 -29.61
CA SER A 21 33.48 -4.05 -30.28
C SER A 21 34.69 -3.30 -30.83
N PRO A 22 35.84 -3.98 -31.00
CA PRO A 22 36.99 -3.39 -31.66
C PRO A 22 36.59 -2.87 -33.05
N GLU A 23 37.02 -1.65 -33.38
CA GLU A 23 37.08 -1.21 -34.76
C GLU A 23 38.03 -2.16 -35.50
N ALA A 24 37.50 -2.94 -36.45
CA ALA A 24 38.38 -3.67 -37.35
C ALA A 24 38.90 -2.70 -38.40
N VAL A 25 40.20 -2.77 -38.64
CA VAL A 25 40.94 -1.98 -39.61
C VAL A 25 40.46 -2.33 -41.02
N GLN A 26 40.23 -1.31 -41.84
CA GLN A 26 39.74 -1.46 -43.20
C GLN A 26 40.93 -1.73 -44.14
N GLY A 27 40.94 -2.89 -44.81
CA GLY A 27 41.95 -3.23 -45.82
C GLY A 27 41.77 -2.45 -47.13
N SER A 28 42.85 -2.31 -47.91
CA SER A 28 42.89 -1.56 -49.18
C SER A 28 42.00 -2.15 -50.27
N THR A 29 41.29 -1.28 -51.01
CA THR A 29 40.43 -1.65 -52.15
C THR A 29 41.24 -1.95 -53.42
N LEU A 30 41.05 -3.15 -53.98
CA LEU A 30 41.66 -3.70 -55.20
C LEU A 30 40.55 -4.40 -56.07
N PRO A 31 40.81 -4.93 -57.28
CA PRO A 31 39.84 -4.95 -58.40
C PRO A 31 38.62 -5.84 -58.20
N LYS A 32 37.49 -5.41 -58.80
CA LYS A 32 36.22 -6.13 -58.99
C LYS A 32 36.33 -7.67 -58.95
N GLY A 33 35.61 -8.31 -58.03
CA GLY A 33 35.54 -9.77 -57.90
C GLY A 33 36.77 -10.45 -57.29
N THR A 34 37.83 -9.70 -56.97
CA THR A 34 39.05 -10.22 -56.34
C THR A 34 39.45 -9.36 -55.14
N PHE A 35 39.94 -9.98 -54.07
CA PHE A 35 40.46 -9.30 -52.89
C PHE A 35 41.91 -9.73 -52.66
N ASP A 36 42.83 -8.78 -52.57
CA ASP A 36 44.23 -9.06 -52.28
C ASP A 36 44.48 -8.89 -50.78
N ALA A 37 44.65 -10.00 -50.08
CA ALA A 37 44.95 -10.07 -48.65
C ALA A 37 46.40 -10.50 -48.37
N THR A 38 47.30 -10.44 -49.37
CA THR A 38 48.72 -10.79 -49.19
C THR A 38 49.45 -9.90 -48.19
N SER A 39 48.96 -8.68 -47.96
CA SER A 39 49.52 -7.75 -46.96
C SER A 39 48.93 -7.89 -45.55
N TRP A 40 47.95 -8.78 -45.37
CA TRP A 40 47.24 -8.95 -44.10
C TRP A 40 47.91 -10.03 -43.25
N ASP A 41 48.33 -9.68 -42.03
CA ASP A 41 48.87 -10.63 -41.06
C ASP A 41 47.74 -11.05 -40.10
N PHE A 42 47.23 -12.27 -40.23
CA PHE A 42 46.11 -12.73 -39.39
C PHE A 42 46.45 -12.87 -37.90
N GLU A 43 47.73 -12.95 -37.53
CA GLU A 43 48.14 -12.94 -36.12
C GLU A 43 48.15 -11.52 -35.53
N GLN A 44 48.59 -10.53 -36.30
CA GLN A 44 48.71 -9.13 -35.84
C GLN A 44 47.45 -8.29 -36.09
N ASP A 45 46.89 -8.38 -37.29
CA ASP A 45 45.75 -7.58 -37.75
C ASP A 45 44.40 -8.23 -37.42
N GLY A 46 44.40 -9.54 -37.14
CA GLY A 46 43.23 -10.32 -36.76
C GLY A 46 42.28 -10.60 -37.92
N LEU A 47 40.97 -10.45 -37.67
CA LEU A 47 39.93 -10.82 -38.63
C LEU A 47 39.85 -9.85 -39.82
N LEU A 48 39.96 -10.40 -41.03
CA LEU A 48 39.79 -9.66 -42.27
C LEU A 48 38.31 -9.51 -42.63
N ARG A 49 37.86 -8.28 -42.86
CA ARG A 49 36.51 -7.98 -43.36
C ARG A 49 36.49 -7.96 -44.88
N LEU A 50 35.73 -8.86 -45.50
CA LEU A 50 35.59 -8.95 -46.96
C LEU A 50 34.53 -7.97 -47.49
N GLN A 51 34.75 -6.67 -47.29
CA GLN A 51 33.89 -5.57 -47.79
C GLN A 51 34.25 -5.16 -49.24
N SER A 52 34.64 -6.12 -50.05
CA SER A 52 35.01 -5.94 -51.46
C SER A 52 33.80 -5.94 -52.38
N GLU A 53 34.04 -5.63 -53.66
CA GLU A 53 33.04 -5.83 -54.71
C GLU A 53 32.91 -7.33 -55.05
N TRP A 54 31.99 -8.02 -54.37
CA TRP A 54 31.57 -9.39 -54.67
C TRP A 54 30.84 -9.45 -56.02
N GLU A 55 31.06 -10.54 -56.76
CA GLU A 55 30.30 -10.85 -57.96
C GLU A 55 28.97 -11.50 -57.60
N LEU A 56 27.86 -10.91 -58.03
CA LEU A 56 26.51 -11.44 -57.88
C LEU A 56 25.96 -11.84 -59.26
N TYR A 57 25.59 -13.11 -59.37
CA TYR A 57 24.93 -13.70 -60.52
C TYR A 57 23.45 -13.96 -60.18
N PRO A 58 22.55 -13.02 -60.47
CA PRO A 58 21.13 -13.17 -60.15
C PRO A 58 20.49 -14.28 -60.98
N SER A 59 19.54 -15.00 -60.39
CA SER A 59 18.78 -16.08 -61.02
C SER A 59 19.63 -17.22 -61.60
N GLN A 60 20.86 -17.39 -61.10
CA GLN A 60 21.78 -18.43 -61.54
C GLN A 60 22.40 -19.11 -60.31
N LEU A 61 22.31 -20.45 -60.29
CA LEU A 61 23.04 -21.29 -59.34
C LEU A 61 24.20 -21.93 -60.11
N ILE A 62 25.38 -21.31 -60.00
CA ILE A 62 26.58 -21.66 -60.77
C ILE A 62 27.47 -22.54 -59.89
N GLU A 63 27.76 -23.76 -60.34
CA GLU A 63 28.67 -24.66 -59.62
C GLU A 63 30.12 -24.15 -59.67
N PRO A 64 30.95 -24.40 -58.63
CA PRO A 64 32.34 -23.91 -58.55
C PRO A 64 33.19 -24.21 -59.79
N ASP A 65 33.05 -25.41 -60.36
CA ASP A 65 33.79 -25.85 -61.55
C ASP A 65 33.60 -24.91 -62.76
N ALA A 66 32.48 -24.21 -62.86
CA ALA A 66 32.23 -23.27 -63.96
C ALA A 66 33.11 -22.01 -63.88
N PHE A 67 33.41 -21.55 -62.66
CA PHE A 67 34.31 -20.41 -62.44
C PHE A 67 35.76 -20.77 -62.74
N VAL A 68 36.18 -21.97 -62.33
CA VAL A 68 37.53 -22.51 -62.59
C VAL A 68 37.75 -22.72 -64.08
N ASN A 69 36.77 -23.31 -64.77
CA ASN A 69 36.86 -23.60 -66.21
C ASN A 69 36.59 -22.38 -67.11
N GLY A 70 36.24 -21.22 -66.53
CA GLY A 70 35.92 -20.00 -67.29
C GLY A 70 34.67 -20.15 -68.19
N THR A 71 33.72 -21.01 -67.82
CA THR A 71 32.51 -21.29 -68.60
C THR A 71 31.31 -20.41 -68.21
N VAL A 72 31.50 -19.51 -67.25
CA VAL A 72 30.48 -18.52 -66.84
C VAL A 72 30.35 -17.45 -67.92
N SER A 73 29.24 -17.50 -68.66
CA SER A 73 28.95 -16.58 -69.77
C SER A 73 28.25 -15.28 -69.35
N SER A 74 27.73 -15.21 -68.12
CA SER A 74 26.93 -14.09 -67.63
C SER A 74 27.80 -12.99 -67.03
N THR A 75 27.37 -11.73 -67.19
CA THR A 75 28.04 -10.58 -66.58
C THR A 75 27.62 -10.45 -65.11
N PRO A 76 28.56 -10.38 -64.15
CA PRO A 76 28.20 -10.22 -62.74
C PRO A 76 27.76 -8.79 -62.41
N ILE A 77 26.91 -8.67 -61.39
CA ILE A 77 26.63 -7.43 -60.67
C ILE A 77 27.63 -7.32 -59.52
N TYR A 78 28.30 -6.19 -59.38
CA TYR A 78 29.23 -5.98 -58.28
C TYR A 78 28.51 -5.39 -57.07
N ILE A 79 28.65 -6.04 -55.91
CA ILE A 79 28.01 -5.62 -54.66
C ILE A 79 29.04 -5.56 -53.54
N THR A 80 28.85 -4.66 -52.57
CA THR A 80 29.65 -4.64 -51.34
C THR A 80 28.84 -5.23 -50.18
N THR A 81 29.51 -5.79 -49.17
CA THR A 81 28.84 -6.29 -47.96
C THR A 81 29.23 -5.45 -46.73
N PRO A 82 28.31 -5.18 -45.80
CA PRO A 82 26.92 -5.62 -45.75
C PRO A 82 26.03 -4.87 -46.77
N THR A 83 24.95 -5.51 -47.24
CA THR A 83 23.98 -4.89 -48.15
C THR A 83 22.63 -5.61 -48.11
N ASP A 84 21.54 -4.91 -48.45
CA ASP A 84 20.26 -5.51 -48.81
C ASP A 84 20.16 -5.66 -50.34
N LEU A 85 20.25 -6.90 -50.85
CA LEU A 85 20.19 -7.14 -52.30
C LEU A 85 18.90 -6.62 -52.92
N THR A 86 17.78 -6.65 -52.20
CA THR A 86 16.48 -6.19 -52.73
C THR A 86 16.40 -4.68 -52.93
N SER A 87 17.36 -3.93 -52.38
CA SER A 87 17.51 -2.49 -52.61
C SER A 87 18.33 -2.17 -53.86
N ILE A 88 19.11 -3.14 -54.36
CA ILE A 88 20.00 -2.96 -55.52
C ILE A 88 19.15 -2.91 -56.79
N VAL A 89 19.38 -1.87 -57.60
CA VAL A 89 18.80 -1.69 -58.92
C VAL A 89 19.88 -1.95 -59.96
N HIS A 90 19.66 -2.91 -60.85
CA HIS A 90 20.53 -3.22 -61.97
C HIS A 90 19.72 -3.25 -63.25
N GLU A 91 20.17 -2.51 -64.27
CA GLU A 91 19.47 -2.38 -65.57
C GLU A 91 17.99 -1.95 -65.46
N GLY A 92 17.65 -1.20 -64.40
CA GLY A 92 16.29 -0.73 -64.15
C GLY A 92 15.40 -1.70 -63.38
N GLU A 93 15.85 -2.93 -63.11
CA GLU A 93 15.15 -3.91 -62.31
C GLU A 93 15.79 -4.07 -60.91
N ARG A 94 14.96 -4.35 -59.90
CA ARG A 94 15.45 -4.65 -58.55
C ARG A 94 15.71 -6.14 -58.41
N PHE A 95 16.74 -6.51 -57.63
CA PHE A 95 16.91 -7.91 -57.26
C PHE A 95 15.62 -8.43 -56.59
N PRO A 96 15.04 -9.54 -57.07
CA PRO A 96 13.74 -9.98 -56.60
C PRO A 96 13.84 -10.47 -55.16
N ALA A 97 12.86 -10.11 -54.34
CA ALA A 97 12.72 -10.63 -52.98
C ALA A 97 12.59 -12.16 -52.98
N ASP A 98 11.78 -12.69 -53.90
CA ASP A 98 11.68 -14.11 -54.18
C ASP A 98 12.64 -14.47 -55.31
N GLY A 99 13.78 -15.05 -54.98
CA GLY A 99 14.84 -15.26 -55.95
C GLY A 99 15.95 -16.14 -55.43
N TYR A 100 16.91 -16.36 -56.31
CA TYR A 100 18.12 -17.11 -56.02
C TYR A 100 19.27 -16.53 -56.83
N GLY A 101 20.50 -16.87 -56.46
CA GLY A 101 21.68 -16.38 -57.15
C GLY A 101 22.96 -17.00 -56.61
N THR A 102 24.07 -16.66 -57.25
CA THR A 102 25.41 -17.07 -56.84
C THR A 102 26.23 -15.84 -56.52
N LEU A 103 26.85 -15.82 -55.34
CA LEU A 103 27.89 -14.89 -54.97
C LEU A 103 29.24 -15.55 -55.22
N HIS A 104 30.19 -14.77 -55.71
CA HIS A 104 31.54 -15.25 -55.98
C HIS A 104 32.57 -14.19 -55.60
N LEU A 105 33.66 -14.61 -54.98
CA LEU A 105 34.80 -13.77 -54.63
C LEU A 105 36.07 -14.60 -54.62
N LYS A 106 37.13 -14.08 -55.24
CA LYS A 106 38.48 -14.63 -55.14
C LYS A 106 39.29 -13.87 -54.11
N VAL A 107 39.97 -14.56 -53.20
CA VAL A 107 40.82 -13.93 -52.18
C VAL A 107 42.25 -14.44 -52.32
N LYS A 108 43.21 -13.54 -52.55
CA LYS A 108 44.62 -13.87 -52.63
C LYS A 108 45.27 -13.81 -51.24
N LEU A 109 45.93 -14.89 -50.82
CA LEU A 109 46.67 -15.00 -49.55
C LEU A 109 48.15 -15.28 -49.80
N ASP A 110 49.01 -14.83 -48.87
CA ASP A 110 50.45 -15.17 -48.85
C ASP A 110 50.76 -16.23 -47.77
N GLN A 111 50.02 -16.22 -46.67
CA GLN A 111 50.09 -17.25 -45.63
C GLN A 111 49.32 -18.50 -46.10
N LEU A 112 50.03 -19.62 -46.28
CA LEU A 112 49.49 -20.90 -46.72
C LEU A 112 49.62 -21.95 -45.61
N LYS A 113 48.77 -22.98 -45.65
CA LYS A 113 48.76 -24.16 -44.74
C LYS A 113 48.19 -23.96 -43.34
N GLU A 114 47.66 -22.79 -43.01
CA GLU A 114 46.85 -22.61 -41.80
C GLU A 114 45.42 -23.13 -42.02
N ILE A 115 44.69 -23.36 -40.93
CA ILE A 115 43.25 -23.59 -41.00
C ILE A 115 42.58 -22.22 -40.92
N TYR A 116 41.86 -21.87 -41.97
CA TYR A 116 41.08 -20.65 -42.07
C TYR A 116 39.60 -20.92 -41.80
N GLY A 117 38.88 -19.87 -41.45
CA GLY A 117 37.44 -19.89 -41.33
C GLY A 117 36.81 -18.71 -42.06
N LEU A 118 35.68 -18.97 -42.70
CA LEU A 118 34.79 -17.97 -43.29
C LEU A 118 33.54 -17.86 -42.43
N LYS A 119 33.27 -16.67 -41.88
CA LYS A 119 32.08 -16.39 -41.07
C LYS A 119 31.21 -15.32 -41.72
N ASN A 120 29.90 -15.58 -41.81
CA ASN A 120 28.88 -14.56 -42.09
C ASN A 120 27.92 -14.50 -40.90
N LEU A 121 27.81 -13.33 -40.27
CA LEU A 121 27.04 -13.15 -39.02
C LEU A 121 25.54 -13.34 -39.23
N TYR A 122 25.02 -12.90 -40.37
CA TYR A 122 23.62 -12.93 -40.70
C TYR A 122 23.38 -12.92 -42.20
N MET A 123 22.61 -13.91 -42.66
CA MET A 123 22.10 -13.99 -44.02
C MET A 123 20.61 -14.31 -43.97
N SER A 124 19.76 -13.49 -44.61
CA SER A 124 18.32 -13.75 -44.66
C SER A 124 17.93 -14.65 -45.84
N SER A 125 18.70 -15.73 -46.03
CA SER A 125 18.64 -16.65 -47.16
C SER A 125 19.09 -18.04 -46.71
N SER A 126 18.52 -19.07 -47.31
CA SER A 126 19.18 -20.39 -47.30
C SER A 126 20.42 -20.31 -48.18
N TYR A 127 21.46 -21.05 -47.83
CA TYR A 127 22.72 -20.99 -48.57
C TYR A 127 23.44 -22.33 -48.66
N LYS A 128 24.33 -22.41 -49.64
CA LYS A 128 25.41 -23.39 -49.74
C LYS A 128 26.70 -22.63 -49.99
N VAL A 129 27.78 -23.01 -49.32
CA VAL A 129 29.09 -22.37 -49.49
C VAL A 129 30.14 -23.39 -49.85
N TRP A 130 30.89 -23.08 -50.89
CA TRP A 130 32.06 -23.80 -51.34
C TRP A 130 33.29 -22.91 -51.20
N VAL A 131 34.41 -23.55 -50.87
CA VAL A 131 35.73 -22.93 -50.95
C VAL A 131 36.65 -23.86 -51.71
N ASN A 132 37.31 -23.36 -52.76
CA ASN A 132 38.17 -24.15 -53.65
C ASN A 132 37.46 -25.41 -54.19
N GLY A 133 36.17 -25.28 -54.51
CA GLY A 133 35.32 -26.38 -55.00
C GLY A 133 34.82 -27.36 -53.93
N GLU A 134 35.31 -27.32 -52.69
CA GLU A 134 34.83 -28.17 -51.60
C GLU A 134 33.59 -27.57 -50.94
N LEU A 135 32.49 -28.33 -50.85
CA LEU A 135 31.27 -27.91 -50.17
C LEU A 135 31.47 -27.95 -48.65
N LEU A 136 31.56 -26.78 -48.01
CA LEU A 136 31.85 -26.70 -46.57
C LEU A 136 30.60 -26.70 -45.69
N GLN A 137 29.56 -25.96 -46.08
CA GLN A 137 28.35 -25.81 -45.27
C GLN A 137 27.10 -25.61 -46.13
N THR A 138 25.97 -26.10 -45.63
CA THR A 138 24.63 -25.82 -46.16
C THR A 138 23.71 -25.42 -45.02
N ALA A 139 22.92 -24.37 -45.21
CA ALA A 139 21.84 -23.99 -44.30
C ALA A 139 20.52 -23.96 -45.07
N GLY A 140 19.61 -24.87 -44.69
CA GLY A 140 18.30 -24.98 -45.34
C GLY A 140 18.40 -25.69 -46.68
N GLN A 141 17.44 -25.44 -47.56
CA GLN A 141 17.43 -26.02 -48.91
C GLN A 141 17.38 -24.89 -49.94
N VAL A 142 18.53 -24.62 -50.57
CA VAL A 142 18.65 -23.72 -51.73
C VAL A 142 17.89 -24.32 -52.90
N ALA A 143 17.03 -23.52 -53.53
CA ALA A 143 16.22 -23.97 -54.66
C ALA A 143 15.99 -22.85 -55.68
N ARG A 144 15.49 -23.23 -56.85
CA ARG A 144 15.06 -22.30 -57.91
C ARG A 144 13.58 -21.92 -57.82
N THR A 145 12.80 -22.66 -57.04
CA THR A 145 11.36 -22.46 -56.86
C THR A 145 10.97 -22.58 -55.40
N LYS A 146 9.81 -22.02 -55.04
CA LYS A 146 9.32 -21.98 -53.67
C LYS A 146 8.97 -23.36 -53.11
N GLU A 147 8.49 -24.28 -53.95
CA GLU A 147 8.05 -25.62 -53.55
C GLU A 147 9.20 -26.48 -53.03
N ASN A 148 10.40 -26.27 -53.58
CA ASN A 148 11.61 -27.02 -53.22
C ASN A 148 12.51 -26.26 -52.23
N TYR A 149 12.08 -25.08 -51.78
CA TYR A 149 12.82 -24.23 -50.88
C TYR A 149 12.48 -24.55 -49.41
N LYS A 150 13.51 -24.64 -48.56
CA LYS A 150 13.34 -24.69 -47.10
C LYS A 150 14.17 -23.58 -46.47
N PRO A 151 13.55 -22.68 -45.68
CA PRO A 151 14.28 -21.61 -45.02
C PRO A 151 15.16 -22.18 -43.92
N SER A 152 16.39 -21.69 -43.85
CA SER A 152 17.24 -21.75 -42.66
C SER A 152 17.92 -20.41 -42.50
N TYR A 153 18.27 -20.11 -41.27
CA TYR A 153 18.98 -18.90 -40.94
C TYR A 153 20.17 -19.20 -40.03
N MET A 154 20.71 -20.43 -40.03
CA MET A 154 21.93 -20.70 -39.26
C MET A 154 23.08 -19.80 -39.73
N PRO A 155 23.84 -19.18 -38.80
CA PRO A 155 25.03 -18.41 -39.17
C PRO A 155 26.02 -19.27 -39.96
N MET A 156 26.71 -18.65 -40.92
CA MET A 156 27.73 -19.34 -41.71
C MET A 156 29.03 -19.36 -40.91
N VAL A 157 29.58 -20.54 -40.69
CA VAL A 157 30.89 -20.78 -40.11
C VAL A 157 31.49 -21.97 -40.86
N ALA A 158 32.28 -21.67 -41.88
CA ALA A 158 32.87 -22.66 -42.77
C ALA A 158 34.39 -22.69 -42.54
N MET A 159 34.89 -23.80 -41.99
CA MET A 159 36.34 -23.99 -41.74
C MET A 159 36.95 -24.76 -42.89
N PHE A 160 38.14 -24.36 -43.33
CA PHE A 160 38.85 -24.99 -44.43
C PHE A 160 40.36 -24.83 -44.30
N LYS A 161 41.09 -25.65 -45.04
CA LYS A 161 42.54 -25.53 -45.19
C LYS A 161 42.85 -25.35 -46.67
N THR A 162 43.78 -24.46 -47.00
CA THR A 162 44.21 -24.23 -48.38
C THR A 162 45.73 -24.23 -48.48
N ASP A 163 46.22 -24.85 -49.54
CA ASP A 163 47.60 -24.75 -50.01
C ASP A 163 47.70 -23.84 -51.26
N GLU A 164 46.57 -23.30 -51.73
CA GLU A 164 46.46 -22.42 -52.90
C GLU A 164 46.57 -20.95 -52.50
N GLU A 165 47.35 -20.16 -53.25
CA GLU A 165 47.48 -18.70 -53.08
C GLU A 165 46.17 -17.94 -53.34
N ILE A 166 45.25 -18.52 -54.13
CA ILE A 166 43.97 -17.92 -54.44
C ILE A 166 42.88 -18.82 -53.88
N ILE A 167 42.10 -18.27 -52.97
CA ILE A 167 40.90 -18.90 -52.43
C ILE A 167 39.72 -18.51 -53.33
N ASP A 168 39.03 -19.50 -53.85
CA ASP A 168 37.80 -19.35 -54.64
C ASP A 168 36.57 -19.58 -53.76
N ILE A 169 35.83 -18.51 -53.44
CA ILE A 169 34.64 -18.58 -52.58
C ILE A 169 33.39 -18.48 -53.43
N VAL A 170 32.55 -19.52 -53.41
CA VAL A 170 31.25 -19.56 -54.10
C VAL A 170 30.14 -19.76 -53.09
N VAL A 171 29.13 -18.89 -53.10
CA VAL A 171 27.96 -19.00 -52.22
C VAL A 171 26.69 -18.99 -53.04
N HIS A 172 25.93 -20.08 -53.00
CA HIS A 172 24.57 -20.06 -53.51
C HIS A 172 23.64 -19.48 -52.46
N ILE A 173 22.73 -18.61 -52.89
CA ILE A 173 21.68 -18.04 -52.06
C ILE A 173 20.31 -18.28 -52.70
N SER A 174 19.30 -18.49 -51.87
CA SER A 174 17.90 -18.58 -52.28
C SER A 174 16.99 -18.10 -51.16
N ASN A 175 16.01 -17.28 -51.51
CA ASN A 175 14.99 -16.80 -50.61
C ASN A 175 13.63 -16.83 -51.30
N PHE A 176 12.66 -17.53 -50.69
CA PHE A 176 11.25 -17.50 -51.08
C PHE A 176 10.32 -17.28 -49.87
N HIS A 177 10.89 -16.92 -48.72
CA HIS A 177 10.20 -16.85 -47.43
C HIS A 177 10.23 -15.45 -46.82
N HIS A 178 11.35 -14.74 -46.96
CA HIS A 178 11.54 -13.38 -46.47
C HIS A 178 11.22 -12.32 -47.55
N ARG A 179 10.92 -11.08 -47.15
CA ARG A 179 10.68 -9.96 -48.09
C ARG A 179 11.97 -9.29 -48.60
N ARG A 180 13.07 -9.48 -47.86
CA ARG A 180 14.38 -8.89 -48.11
C ARG A 180 15.46 -9.97 -48.12
N VAL A 181 16.51 -9.76 -48.90
CA VAL A 181 17.68 -10.64 -48.97
C VAL A 181 18.89 -9.83 -48.52
N ARG A 182 19.19 -9.93 -47.23
CA ARG A 182 20.25 -9.20 -46.56
C ARG A 182 21.47 -10.07 -46.34
N LEU A 183 22.62 -9.49 -46.65
CA LEU A 183 23.92 -10.08 -46.44
C LEU A 183 24.67 -9.21 -45.42
N SER A 184 25.07 -9.80 -44.31
CA SER A 184 26.03 -9.17 -43.40
C SER A 184 27.46 -9.27 -43.96
N THR A 185 28.41 -8.59 -43.31
CA THR A 185 29.84 -8.70 -43.63
C THR A 185 30.33 -10.15 -43.51
N PHE A 186 31.12 -10.58 -44.50
CA PHE A 186 31.90 -11.80 -44.43
C PHE A 186 33.25 -11.54 -43.76
N TYR A 187 33.63 -12.43 -42.85
CA TYR A 187 34.90 -12.39 -42.13
C TYR A 187 35.74 -13.59 -42.53
N LEU A 188 37.00 -13.35 -42.88
CA LEU A 188 38.02 -14.36 -43.09
C LEU A 188 39.06 -14.23 -41.98
N GLY A 189 39.53 -15.35 -41.45
CA GLY A 189 40.61 -15.37 -40.46
C GLY A 189 41.06 -16.78 -40.14
N THR A 190 42.02 -16.91 -39.24
CA THR A 190 42.41 -18.21 -38.70
C THR A 190 41.22 -18.88 -38.00
N ALA A 191 41.24 -20.21 -37.92
CA ALA A 191 40.23 -20.98 -37.21
C ALA A 191 40.05 -20.50 -35.77
N ASP A 192 41.15 -20.18 -35.09
CA ASP A 192 41.15 -19.64 -33.73
C ASP A 192 40.46 -18.28 -33.67
N ALA A 193 40.77 -17.33 -34.59
CA ALA A 193 40.13 -16.03 -34.61
C ALA A 193 38.61 -16.11 -34.88
N ILE A 194 38.18 -17.01 -35.76
CA ILE A 194 36.76 -17.22 -36.10
C ILE A 194 36.01 -17.91 -34.95
N ASN A 195 36.65 -18.89 -34.30
CA ASN A 195 36.13 -19.53 -33.09
C ASN A 195 36.02 -18.50 -31.95
N ASP A 196 37.02 -17.65 -31.77
CA ASP A 196 37.02 -16.58 -30.78
C ASP A 196 35.86 -15.60 -30.99
N LEU A 197 35.62 -15.18 -32.23
CA LEU A 197 34.49 -14.31 -32.58
C LEU A 197 33.16 -14.97 -32.23
N THR A 198 32.99 -16.24 -32.57
CA THR A 198 31.77 -17.01 -32.30
C THR A 198 31.58 -17.22 -30.80
N ASN A 199 32.61 -17.70 -30.10
CA ASN A 199 32.56 -17.97 -28.67
C ASN A 199 32.31 -16.70 -27.85
N LYS A 200 32.96 -15.56 -28.18
CA LYS A 200 32.71 -14.28 -27.50
C LYS A 200 31.25 -13.85 -27.66
N GLY A 201 30.69 -13.98 -28.87
CA GLY A 201 29.28 -13.73 -29.13
C GLY A 201 28.35 -14.64 -28.32
N THR A 202 28.58 -15.95 -28.39
CA THR A 202 27.76 -16.95 -27.69
C THR A 202 27.83 -16.80 -26.17
N VAL A 203 29.01 -16.53 -25.60
CA VAL A 203 29.18 -16.27 -24.16
C VAL A 203 28.42 -15.02 -23.75
N LYS A 204 28.55 -13.92 -24.50
CA LYS A 204 27.81 -12.68 -24.25
C LYS A 204 26.30 -12.92 -24.24
N ASP A 205 25.77 -13.57 -25.28
CA ASP A 205 24.34 -13.85 -25.38
C ASP A 205 23.86 -14.83 -24.29
N SER A 206 24.68 -15.81 -23.91
CA SER A 206 24.37 -16.76 -22.83
C SER A 206 24.26 -16.09 -21.47
N VAL A 207 25.20 -15.19 -21.14
CA VAL A 207 25.18 -14.41 -19.89
C VAL A 207 23.95 -13.50 -19.86
N LEU A 208 23.65 -12.81 -20.96
CA LEU A 208 22.49 -11.94 -21.07
C LEU A 208 21.18 -12.73 -20.95
N PHE A 209 21.04 -13.82 -21.70
CA PHE A 209 19.86 -14.70 -21.66
C PHE A 209 19.63 -15.25 -20.26
N GLY A 210 20.66 -15.84 -19.64
CA GLY A 210 20.56 -16.42 -18.29
C GLY A 210 20.19 -15.38 -17.24
N SER A 211 20.77 -14.18 -17.31
CA SER A 211 20.44 -13.07 -16.40
C SER A 211 18.97 -12.64 -16.53
N LEU A 212 18.46 -12.54 -17.76
CA LEU A 212 17.07 -12.16 -18.01
C LEU A 212 16.07 -13.23 -17.55
N VAL A 213 16.40 -14.52 -17.71
CA VAL A 213 15.60 -15.64 -17.20
C VAL A 213 15.51 -15.59 -15.66
N LEU A 214 16.64 -15.38 -14.97
CA LEU A 214 16.66 -15.27 -13.51
C LEU A 214 15.87 -14.05 -13.02
N ILE A 215 16.05 -12.89 -13.67
CA ILE A 215 15.30 -11.67 -13.36
C ILE A 215 13.80 -11.92 -13.56
N SER A 216 13.40 -12.56 -14.65
CA SER A 216 12.00 -12.91 -14.89
C SER A 216 11.44 -13.80 -13.78
N LEU A 217 12.11 -14.93 -13.49
CA LEU A 217 11.65 -15.88 -12.48
C LEU A 217 11.49 -15.21 -11.10
N TYR A 218 12.48 -14.42 -10.71
CA TYR A 218 12.45 -13.67 -9.45
C TYR A 218 11.25 -12.73 -9.37
N HIS A 219 11.00 -11.92 -10.41
CA HIS A 219 9.88 -10.98 -10.42
C HIS A 219 8.53 -11.70 -10.54
N PHE A 220 8.47 -12.85 -11.22
CA PHE A 220 7.27 -13.67 -11.25
C PHE A 220 6.94 -14.21 -9.84
N ILE A 221 7.94 -14.69 -9.10
CA ILE A 221 7.75 -15.13 -7.70
C ILE A 221 7.26 -13.96 -6.84
N LEU A 222 7.85 -12.77 -6.97
CA LEU A 222 7.39 -11.58 -6.26
C LEU A 222 5.93 -11.21 -6.62
N TYR A 223 5.53 -11.36 -7.89
CA TYR A 223 4.14 -11.18 -8.29
C TYR A 223 3.22 -12.22 -7.64
N VAL A 224 3.62 -13.50 -7.60
CA VAL A 224 2.83 -14.55 -6.93
C VAL A 224 2.63 -14.24 -5.45
N LEU A 225 3.67 -13.75 -4.77
CA LEU A 225 3.62 -13.34 -3.36
C LEU A 225 2.84 -12.03 -3.16
N ARG A 226 2.81 -11.15 -4.18
CA ARG A 226 2.20 -9.81 -4.11
C ARG A 226 1.29 -9.56 -5.31
N ARG A 227 0.21 -10.36 -5.44
CA ARG A 227 -0.69 -10.33 -6.61
C ARG A 227 -1.33 -8.97 -6.91
N ASN A 228 -1.42 -8.10 -5.92
CA ASN A 228 -1.95 -6.74 -6.10
C ASN A 228 -0.97 -5.81 -6.83
N GLU A 229 0.32 -6.18 -6.93
CA GLU A 229 1.37 -5.35 -7.51
C GLU A 229 1.76 -5.87 -8.90
N LYS A 230 0.96 -5.48 -9.90
CA LYS A 230 1.14 -5.91 -11.31
C LYS A 230 2.46 -5.43 -11.93
N VAL A 231 3.15 -4.48 -11.29
CA VAL A 231 4.50 -4.02 -11.69
C VAL A 231 5.43 -5.23 -11.87
N PHE A 232 5.39 -6.19 -10.94
CA PHE A 232 6.20 -7.39 -10.97
C PHE A 232 5.85 -8.32 -12.15
N LEU A 233 4.56 -8.47 -12.46
CA LEU A 233 4.11 -9.27 -13.59
C LEU A 233 4.60 -8.68 -14.92
N TYR A 234 4.39 -7.38 -15.13
CA TYR A 234 4.84 -6.72 -16.35
C TYR A 234 6.36 -6.77 -16.49
N PHE A 235 7.09 -6.56 -15.39
CA PHE A 235 8.55 -6.65 -15.41
C PHE A 235 9.06 -8.05 -15.75
N SER A 236 8.42 -9.08 -15.21
CA SER A 236 8.71 -10.47 -15.56
C SER A 236 8.46 -10.74 -17.04
N ILE A 237 7.31 -10.33 -17.58
CA ILE A 237 6.98 -10.54 -19.00
C ILE A 237 7.97 -9.80 -19.90
N ILE A 238 8.33 -8.56 -19.57
CA ILE A 238 9.35 -7.80 -20.32
C ILE A 238 10.68 -8.57 -20.34
N ALA A 239 11.14 -9.07 -19.20
CA ALA A 239 12.39 -9.83 -19.12
C ALA A 239 12.34 -11.13 -19.95
N VAL A 240 11.22 -11.86 -19.97
CA VAL A 240 11.04 -13.04 -20.85
C VAL A 240 11.10 -12.64 -22.32
N VAL A 241 10.34 -11.61 -22.72
CA VAL A 241 10.25 -11.16 -24.11
C VAL A 241 11.62 -10.73 -24.64
N VAL A 242 12.38 -10.00 -23.83
CA VAL A 242 13.74 -9.58 -24.18
C VAL A 242 14.69 -10.77 -24.18
N GLY A 243 14.58 -11.69 -23.20
CA GLY A 243 15.38 -12.91 -23.17
C GLY A 243 15.20 -13.76 -24.42
N LEU A 244 13.95 -13.99 -24.83
CA LEU A 244 13.64 -14.70 -26.08
C LEU A 244 14.24 -14.01 -27.30
N ARG A 245 14.22 -12.67 -27.36
CA ARG A 245 14.89 -11.91 -28.43
C ARG A 245 16.38 -12.19 -28.48
N VAL A 246 17.08 -12.06 -27.34
CA VAL A 246 18.53 -12.30 -27.24
C VAL A 246 18.89 -13.70 -27.71
N GLY A 247 18.09 -14.68 -27.33
CA GLY A 247 18.31 -16.07 -27.70
C GLY A 247 18.15 -16.36 -29.20
N ILE A 248 17.47 -15.49 -29.97
CA ILE A 248 17.13 -15.74 -31.38
C ILE A 248 17.89 -14.86 -32.36
N VAL A 249 18.10 -13.59 -32.05
CA VAL A 249 18.50 -12.60 -33.06
C VAL A 249 20.00 -12.57 -33.32
N ASN A 250 20.83 -12.69 -32.28
CA ASN A 250 22.30 -12.56 -32.37
C ASN A 250 22.96 -13.89 -32.82
N GLU A 251 23.76 -14.56 -31.96
CA GLU A 251 24.39 -15.85 -32.28
C GLU A 251 23.39 -17.03 -32.24
N ARG A 252 22.09 -16.72 -32.12
CA ARG A 252 20.98 -17.69 -32.16
C ARG A 252 21.15 -18.82 -31.16
N LEU A 253 21.46 -18.45 -29.91
CA LEU A 253 21.65 -19.36 -28.79
C LEU A 253 20.54 -20.43 -28.68
N LEU A 254 19.28 -20.08 -28.96
CA LEU A 254 18.18 -21.04 -28.92
C LEU A 254 18.29 -22.13 -29.98
N LEU A 255 18.92 -21.91 -31.13
CA LEU A 255 19.19 -22.98 -32.09
C LEU A 255 20.29 -23.93 -31.61
N THR A 256 21.19 -23.47 -30.73
CA THR A 256 22.19 -24.35 -30.10
C THR A 256 21.52 -25.27 -29.08
N ILE A 257 20.50 -24.78 -28.37
CA ILE A 257 19.73 -25.55 -27.37
C ILE A 257 18.64 -26.42 -28.02
N PHE A 258 17.99 -25.90 -29.07
CA PHE A 258 16.90 -26.53 -29.80
C PHE A 258 17.20 -26.53 -31.31
N PRO A 259 18.03 -27.46 -31.80
CA PRO A 259 18.45 -27.50 -33.21
C PRO A 259 17.29 -27.70 -34.20
N ASP A 260 16.24 -28.42 -33.78
CA ASP A 260 15.07 -28.72 -34.61
C ASP A 260 14.01 -27.60 -34.63
N LEU A 261 14.31 -26.43 -34.04
CA LEU A 261 13.38 -25.32 -34.02
C LEU A 261 13.09 -24.83 -35.44
N GLN A 262 11.81 -24.90 -35.84
CA GLN A 262 11.38 -24.49 -37.17
C GLN A 262 11.71 -23.02 -37.45
N ALA A 263 12.29 -22.73 -38.63
CA ALA A 263 12.71 -21.39 -39.02
C ALA A 263 11.55 -20.36 -39.00
N GLU A 264 10.33 -20.76 -39.34
CA GLU A 264 9.15 -19.87 -39.28
C GLU A 264 8.82 -19.49 -37.83
N LEU A 265 8.81 -20.46 -36.91
CA LEU A 265 8.55 -20.21 -35.50
C LEU A 265 9.63 -19.33 -34.88
N MET A 266 10.89 -19.58 -35.22
CA MET A 266 12.01 -18.75 -34.79
C MET A 266 11.83 -17.28 -35.23
N MET A 267 11.46 -17.04 -36.49
CA MET A 267 11.18 -15.67 -36.97
C MET A 267 10.01 -15.04 -36.23
N LYS A 268 8.92 -15.77 -35.98
CA LYS A 268 7.77 -15.26 -35.22
C LYS A 268 8.16 -14.86 -33.79
N ILE A 269 8.94 -15.67 -33.09
CA ILE A 269 9.43 -15.35 -31.74
C ILE A 269 10.44 -14.19 -31.78
N GLY A 270 11.27 -14.10 -32.83
CA GLY A 270 12.24 -13.01 -33.01
C GLY A 270 11.60 -11.64 -33.23
N TYR A 271 10.53 -11.57 -34.02
CA TYR A 271 9.81 -10.32 -34.32
C TYR A 271 8.79 -9.92 -33.24
N LEU A 272 8.20 -10.87 -32.50
CA LEU A 272 7.20 -10.56 -31.48
C LEU A 272 7.64 -9.46 -30.49
N PRO A 273 8.86 -9.52 -29.90
CA PRO A 273 9.40 -8.47 -29.04
C PRO A 273 9.32 -7.06 -29.63
N ASP A 274 9.61 -6.90 -30.92
CA ASP A 274 9.59 -5.59 -31.58
C ASP A 274 8.22 -4.91 -31.52
N PHE A 275 7.15 -5.68 -31.55
CA PHE A 275 5.78 -5.15 -31.54
C PHE A 275 5.20 -4.99 -30.14
N ILE A 276 5.52 -5.90 -29.21
CA ILE A 276 4.86 -5.93 -27.90
C ILE A 276 5.64 -5.21 -26.79
N LEU A 277 6.94 -4.98 -26.96
CA LEU A 277 7.78 -4.43 -25.90
C LEU A 277 7.36 -3.01 -25.49
N LEU A 278 7.11 -2.12 -26.45
CA LEU A 278 6.65 -0.76 -26.14
C LEU A 278 5.27 -0.76 -25.44
N PRO A 279 4.23 -1.46 -25.95
CA PRO A 279 2.98 -1.68 -25.22
C PRO A 279 3.17 -2.18 -23.79
N LEU A 280 4.03 -3.18 -23.57
CA LEU A 280 4.33 -3.71 -22.24
C LEU A 280 4.98 -2.66 -21.34
N LEU A 281 5.95 -1.88 -21.86
CA LEU A 281 6.58 -0.78 -21.14
C LEU A 281 5.56 0.29 -20.73
N ILE A 282 4.59 0.62 -21.59
CA ILE A 282 3.53 1.57 -21.26
C ILE A 282 2.66 1.06 -20.10
N LEU A 283 2.27 -0.23 -20.12
CA LEU A 283 1.52 -0.85 -19.02
C LEU A 283 2.31 -0.84 -17.72
N TYR A 284 3.60 -1.19 -17.78
CA TYR A 284 4.53 -1.14 -16.65
C TYR A 284 4.64 0.28 -16.06
N ILE A 285 4.86 1.29 -16.91
CA ILE A 285 5.00 2.69 -16.49
C ILE A 285 3.69 3.21 -15.88
N ARG A 286 2.54 2.88 -16.47
CA ARG A 286 1.23 3.23 -15.90
C ARG A 286 1.06 2.66 -14.49
N GLU A 287 1.43 1.41 -14.27
CA GLU A 287 1.29 0.76 -12.97
C GLU A 287 2.17 1.43 -11.90
N ILE A 288 3.34 1.92 -12.29
CA ILE A 288 4.24 2.64 -11.39
C ILE A 288 3.70 4.02 -11.00
N PHE A 289 3.27 4.83 -11.98
CA PHE A 289 2.92 6.23 -11.73
C PHE A 289 1.44 6.47 -11.45
N GLN A 290 0.57 5.52 -11.83
CA GLN A 290 -0.89 5.60 -11.73
C GLN A 290 -1.46 6.93 -12.27
N SER A 291 -0.81 7.48 -13.31
CA SER A 291 -1.14 8.78 -13.90
C SER A 291 -2.39 8.69 -14.78
N LYS A 292 -3.30 9.67 -14.69
CA LYS A 292 -4.50 9.73 -15.55
C LYS A 292 -4.13 9.93 -17.02
N GLU A 293 -3.05 10.66 -17.29
CA GLU A 293 -2.53 10.93 -18.63
C GLU A 293 -2.05 9.66 -19.34
N LEU A 294 -1.61 8.66 -18.58
CA LEU A 294 -1.18 7.35 -19.08
C LEU A 294 -2.33 6.34 -19.21
N ALA A 295 -3.57 6.72 -18.87
CA ALA A 295 -4.70 5.80 -18.93
C ALA A 295 -5.08 5.43 -20.37
N TRP A 296 -5.16 6.40 -21.28
CA TRP A 296 -5.54 6.14 -22.67
C TRP A 296 -4.43 5.42 -23.47
N PRO A 297 -3.12 5.75 -23.34
CA PRO A 297 -2.04 4.99 -23.98
C PRO A 297 -2.03 3.53 -23.51
N ALA A 298 -2.27 3.30 -22.22
CA ALA A 298 -2.32 1.96 -21.67
C ALA A 298 -3.52 1.15 -22.16
N ARG A 299 -4.69 1.77 -22.40
CA ARG A 299 -5.83 1.06 -23.02
C ARG A 299 -5.46 0.59 -24.43
N ILE A 300 -4.85 1.46 -25.23
CA ILE A 300 -4.35 1.08 -26.56
C ILE A 300 -3.34 -0.06 -26.44
N ALA A 301 -2.37 0.05 -25.53
CA ALA A 301 -1.37 -0.98 -25.29
C ALA A 301 -1.98 -2.34 -24.92
N THR A 302 -3.01 -2.37 -24.08
CA THR A 302 -3.71 -3.61 -23.69
C THR A 302 -4.33 -4.33 -24.89
N TYR A 303 -4.89 -3.61 -25.86
CA TYR A 303 -5.44 -4.22 -27.08
C TYR A 303 -4.36 -4.49 -28.14
N ALA A 304 -3.32 -3.65 -28.21
CA ALA A 304 -2.24 -3.79 -29.17
C ALA A 304 -1.46 -5.10 -28.99
N ILE A 305 -1.19 -5.51 -27.74
CA ILE A 305 -0.45 -6.76 -27.46
C ILE A 305 -1.11 -7.99 -28.11
N PRO A 306 -2.38 -8.35 -27.80
CA PRO A 306 -2.99 -9.52 -28.42
C PRO A 306 -3.18 -9.36 -29.92
N ILE A 307 -3.46 -8.14 -30.42
CA ILE A 307 -3.57 -7.89 -31.87
C ILE A 307 -2.25 -8.20 -32.58
N PHE A 308 -1.12 -7.67 -32.09
CA PHE A 308 0.19 -7.93 -32.68
C PHE A 308 0.58 -9.40 -32.57
N THR A 309 0.33 -10.04 -31.42
CA THR A 309 0.55 -11.47 -31.27
C THR A 309 -0.25 -12.27 -32.30
N ILE A 310 -1.54 -11.97 -32.47
CA ILE A 310 -2.38 -12.66 -33.47
C ILE A 310 -1.86 -12.42 -34.88
N VAL A 311 -1.54 -11.17 -35.24
CA VAL A 311 -1.00 -10.85 -36.57
C VAL A 311 0.28 -11.63 -36.85
N ILE A 312 1.23 -11.67 -35.92
CA ILE A 312 2.51 -12.35 -36.12
C ILE A 312 2.33 -13.87 -36.25
N PHE A 313 1.50 -14.48 -35.42
CA PHE A 313 1.32 -15.94 -35.44
C PHE A 313 0.39 -16.42 -36.56
N ALA A 314 -0.59 -15.62 -36.97
CA ALA A 314 -1.57 -15.97 -38.00
C ALA A 314 -1.12 -15.62 -39.43
N THR A 315 -0.06 -14.81 -39.60
CA THR A 315 0.42 -14.40 -40.92
C THR A 315 1.84 -14.90 -41.20
N ASN A 316 2.26 -14.79 -42.48
CA ASN A 316 3.60 -15.16 -42.90
C ASN A 316 4.61 -14.02 -42.65
N VAL A 317 5.89 -14.34 -42.76
CA VAL A 317 7.00 -13.42 -42.45
C VAL A 317 6.95 -12.12 -43.25
N LYS A 318 6.50 -12.17 -44.50
CA LYS A 318 6.43 -10.99 -45.36
C LYS A 318 5.44 -9.94 -44.84
N VAL A 319 4.34 -10.37 -44.22
CA VAL A 319 3.31 -9.45 -43.69
C VAL A 319 3.84 -8.69 -42.48
N TYR A 320 4.36 -9.39 -41.48
CA TYR A 320 4.83 -8.71 -40.27
C TYR A 320 6.18 -8.00 -40.47
N ASP A 321 7.05 -8.45 -41.39
CA ASP A 321 8.25 -7.70 -41.79
C ASP A 321 7.88 -6.36 -42.47
N PHE A 322 6.85 -6.37 -43.32
CA PHE A 322 6.29 -5.14 -43.91
C PHE A 322 5.77 -4.20 -42.82
N LEU A 323 4.96 -4.73 -41.89
CA LEU A 323 4.44 -3.94 -40.77
C LEU A 323 5.55 -3.40 -39.87
N PHE A 324 6.62 -4.16 -39.67
CA PHE A 324 7.76 -3.77 -38.85
C PHE A 324 8.46 -2.54 -39.45
N GLN A 325 8.82 -2.58 -40.74
CA GLN A 325 9.53 -1.46 -41.39
C GLN A 325 8.82 -0.11 -41.21
N TYR A 326 7.49 -0.06 -41.38
CA TYR A 326 6.74 1.18 -41.24
C TYR A 326 6.29 1.45 -39.80
N GLY A 327 6.06 0.38 -39.01
CA GLY A 327 5.67 0.44 -37.62
C GLY A 327 6.75 1.02 -36.71
N LEU A 328 8.03 0.88 -37.05
CA LEU A 328 9.15 1.42 -36.29
C LEU A 328 9.04 2.93 -36.04
N TRP A 329 8.62 3.72 -37.04
CA TRP A 329 8.42 5.16 -36.85
C TRP A 329 7.27 5.49 -35.90
N VAL A 330 6.21 4.69 -35.92
CA VAL A 330 5.09 4.81 -34.97
C VAL A 330 5.55 4.46 -33.56
N ILE A 331 6.36 3.42 -33.41
CA ILE A 331 6.95 2.99 -32.12
C ILE A 331 7.85 4.09 -31.56
N ILE A 332 8.77 4.64 -32.36
CA ILE A 332 9.65 5.75 -31.95
C ILE A 332 8.85 6.99 -31.57
N GLY A 333 7.86 7.36 -32.38
CA GLY A 333 6.99 8.52 -32.09
C GLY A 333 6.21 8.34 -30.79
N PHE A 334 5.65 7.16 -30.57
CA PHE A 334 4.90 6.85 -29.35
C PHE A 334 5.82 6.73 -28.13
N GLY A 335 7.02 6.15 -28.26
CA GLY A 335 8.04 6.12 -27.22
C GLY A 335 8.48 7.53 -26.81
N THR A 336 8.71 8.41 -27.78
CA THR A 336 9.03 9.83 -27.55
C THR A 336 7.88 10.53 -26.82
N PHE A 337 6.64 10.28 -27.23
CA PHE A 337 5.45 10.81 -26.56
C PHE A 337 5.34 10.34 -25.10
N VAL A 338 5.63 9.06 -24.80
CA VAL A 338 5.64 8.53 -23.43
C VAL A 338 6.73 9.20 -22.59
N ILE A 339 7.93 9.41 -23.14
CA ILE A 339 9.01 10.13 -22.47
C ILE A 339 8.60 11.58 -22.17
N TYR A 340 7.94 12.26 -23.11
CA TYR A 340 7.38 13.59 -22.88
C TYR A 340 6.37 13.61 -21.72
N LEU A 341 5.46 12.63 -21.65
CA LEU A 341 4.52 12.53 -20.53
C LEU A 341 5.25 12.31 -19.19
N LEU A 342 6.32 11.53 -19.18
CA LEU A 342 7.15 11.34 -17.98
C LEU A 342 7.86 12.63 -17.56
N PHE A 343 8.43 13.38 -18.50
CA PHE A 343 9.01 14.68 -18.23
C PHE A 343 7.98 15.63 -17.63
N LYS A 344 6.80 15.72 -18.23
CA LYS A 344 5.69 16.52 -17.70
C LYS A 344 5.35 16.14 -16.25
N ASN A 345 5.35 14.85 -15.92
CA ASN A 345 5.13 14.37 -14.55
C ASN A 345 6.27 14.70 -13.57
N VAL A 346 7.53 14.72 -14.01
CA VAL A 346 8.66 15.22 -13.19
C VAL A 346 8.43 16.68 -12.82
N PHE A 347 8.21 17.52 -13.83
CA PHE A 347 8.17 18.96 -13.67
C PHE A 347 6.91 19.44 -12.94
N LEU A 348 5.75 18.82 -13.20
CA LEU A 348 4.47 19.26 -12.64
C LEU A 348 4.10 18.56 -11.32
N GLN A 349 4.43 17.27 -11.15
CA GLN A 349 3.95 16.47 -10.00
C GLN A 349 5.07 16.12 -8.99
N ARG A 350 6.34 16.47 -9.26
CA ARG A 350 7.52 16.17 -8.42
C ARG A 350 7.57 14.73 -7.91
N LYS A 351 7.08 13.75 -8.69
CA LYS A 351 7.09 12.35 -8.29
C LYS A 351 8.53 11.82 -8.23
N SER A 352 8.88 11.37 -7.03
CA SER A 352 10.12 10.66 -6.70
C SER A 352 10.34 9.47 -7.66
N GLY A 353 11.49 9.42 -8.34
CA GLY A 353 11.88 8.30 -9.22
C GLY A 353 11.58 8.44 -10.72
N SER A 354 10.78 9.43 -11.13
CA SER A 354 10.51 9.71 -12.56
C SER A 354 11.77 9.95 -13.39
N PHE A 355 12.81 10.53 -12.77
CA PHE A 355 14.12 10.72 -13.43
C PHE A 355 14.77 9.40 -13.86
N VAL A 356 14.74 8.36 -13.01
CA VAL A 356 15.31 7.04 -13.33
C VAL A 356 14.55 6.40 -14.50
N MET A 357 13.23 6.57 -14.54
CA MET A 357 12.39 6.11 -15.65
C MET A 357 12.72 6.81 -16.97
N ILE A 358 12.98 8.12 -16.93
CA ILE A 358 13.35 8.89 -18.13
C ILE A 358 14.72 8.45 -18.65
N VAL A 359 15.73 8.33 -17.77
CA VAL A 359 17.07 7.91 -18.18
C VAL A 359 17.04 6.52 -18.81
N GLY A 360 16.35 5.56 -18.18
CA GLY A 360 16.17 4.23 -18.76
C GLY A 360 15.37 4.26 -20.06
N GLY A 361 14.28 5.04 -20.11
CA GLY A 361 13.44 5.18 -21.30
C GLY A 361 14.19 5.80 -22.48
N LEU A 362 15.06 6.78 -22.23
CA LEU A 362 15.95 7.36 -23.22
C LEU A 362 16.97 6.33 -23.72
N ALA A 363 17.53 5.49 -22.84
CA ALA A 363 18.42 4.42 -23.27
C ALA A 363 17.72 3.45 -24.24
N VAL A 364 16.48 3.05 -23.95
CA VAL A 364 15.66 2.21 -24.86
C VAL A 364 15.34 2.95 -26.15
N LEU A 365 14.96 4.24 -26.09
CA LEU A 365 14.59 5.00 -27.27
C LEU A 365 15.77 5.23 -28.21
N LEU A 366 16.93 5.64 -27.69
CA LEU A 366 18.12 5.90 -28.50
C LEU A 366 18.64 4.62 -29.16
N THR A 367 18.59 3.50 -28.44
CA THR A 367 19.00 2.20 -29.00
C THR A 367 17.97 1.66 -30.01
N ALA A 368 16.67 1.90 -29.80
CA ALA A 368 15.64 1.61 -30.81
C ALA A 368 15.82 2.46 -32.08
N ILE A 369 16.19 3.74 -31.95
CA ILE A 369 16.50 4.60 -33.10
C ILE A 369 17.73 4.08 -33.85
N ASN A 370 18.81 3.73 -33.14
CA ASN A 370 19.99 3.11 -33.75
C ASN A 370 19.61 1.88 -34.58
N ASP A 371 18.87 0.95 -33.99
CA ASP A 371 18.52 -0.30 -34.64
C ASP A 371 17.55 -0.07 -35.82
N THR A 372 16.68 0.95 -35.74
CA THR A 372 15.82 1.36 -36.85
C THR A 372 16.63 1.94 -38.01
N LEU A 373 17.62 2.79 -37.73
CA LEU A 373 18.50 3.35 -38.77
C LEU A 373 19.34 2.25 -39.43
N ARG A 374 19.81 1.27 -38.65
CA ARG A 374 20.46 0.05 -39.14
C ARG A 374 19.50 -0.78 -40.00
N GLU A 375 18.25 -0.93 -39.56
CA GLU A 375 17.20 -1.66 -40.30
C GLU A 375 16.76 -0.96 -41.59
N LEU A 376 17.10 0.33 -41.75
CA LEU A 376 16.91 1.09 -42.99
C LEU A 376 18.19 1.19 -43.84
N ASP A 377 19.27 0.51 -43.43
CA ASP A 377 20.57 0.52 -44.11
C ASP A 377 21.21 1.93 -44.19
N ILE A 378 20.85 2.81 -43.26
CA ILE A 378 21.37 4.19 -43.17
C ILE A 378 22.70 4.21 -42.41
N ILE A 379 22.84 3.36 -41.39
CA ILE A 379 24.04 3.21 -40.56
C ILE A 379 24.43 1.74 -40.42
N HIS A 380 25.73 1.48 -40.29
CA HIS A 380 26.29 0.13 -40.14
C HIS A 380 26.73 -0.13 -38.69
N SER A 381 25.81 0.07 -37.73
CA SER A 381 26.06 -0.16 -36.30
C SER A 381 25.62 -1.57 -35.86
N GLN A 382 25.98 -1.96 -34.63
CA GLN A 382 25.53 -3.21 -34.02
C GLN A 382 24.09 -3.11 -33.49
N GLU A 383 23.48 -4.26 -33.18
CA GLU A 383 22.19 -4.29 -32.47
C GLU A 383 22.37 -3.78 -31.05
N MET A 384 21.68 -2.70 -30.71
CA MET A 384 21.84 -1.98 -29.45
C MET A 384 20.59 -2.04 -28.57
N LEU A 385 19.41 -2.37 -29.12
CA LEU A 385 18.14 -2.36 -28.39
C LEU A 385 18.19 -3.24 -27.14
N THR A 386 18.73 -4.45 -27.26
CA THR A 386 18.93 -5.36 -26.13
C THR A 386 19.71 -4.71 -24.98
N THR A 387 20.78 -4.00 -25.29
CA THR A 387 21.59 -3.28 -24.31
C THR A 387 20.79 -2.15 -23.66
N GLY A 388 20.06 -1.35 -24.45
CA GLY A 388 19.21 -0.29 -23.93
C GLY A 388 18.13 -0.80 -22.98
N VAL A 389 17.53 -1.95 -23.31
CA VAL A 389 16.53 -2.60 -22.45
C VAL A 389 17.15 -3.22 -21.20
N LEU A 390 18.35 -3.79 -21.29
CA LEU A 390 19.09 -4.27 -20.11
C LEU A 390 19.39 -3.12 -19.15
N ILE A 391 19.90 -2.00 -19.66
CA ILE A 391 20.13 -0.78 -18.88
C ILE A 391 18.83 -0.34 -18.21
N PHE A 392 17.72 -0.32 -18.96
CA PHE A 392 16.41 -0.02 -18.41
C PHE A 392 16.05 -0.97 -17.27
N ILE A 393 16.14 -2.29 -17.46
CA ILE A 393 15.84 -3.32 -16.46
C ILE A 393 16.68 -3.11 -15.20
N LEU A 394 17.98 -2.85 -15.31
CA LEU A 394 18.86 -2.61 -14.16
C LEU A 394 18.49 -1.33 -13.41
N LEU A 395 18.23 -0.24 -14.13
CA LEU A 395 17.76 1.01 -13.53
C LEU A 395 16.41 0.85 -12.84
N GLN A 396 15.52 0.02 -13.42
CA GLN A 396 14.22 -0.29 -12.85
C GLN A 396 14.31 -1.17 -11.61
N ALA A 397 15.17 -2.19 -11.60
CA ALA A 397 15.42 -3.02 -10.42
C ALA A 397 15.92 -2.16 -9.25
N PHE A 398 16.85 -1.23 -9.53
CA PHE A 398 17.31 -0.25 -8.55
C PHE A 398 16.17 0.68 -8.08
N TYR A 399 15.39 1.25 -9.01
CA TYR A 399 14.28 2.12 -8.66
C TYR A 399 13.25 1.42 -7.77
N LEU A 400 12.92 0.17 -8.09
CA LEU A 400 11.95 -0.61 -7.36
C LEU A 400 12.46 -0.95 -5.95
N ALA A 401 13.72 -1.38 -5.83
CA ALA A 401 14.38 -1.58 -4.53
C ALA A 401 14.39 -0.30 -3.69
N TRP A 402 14.72 0.84 -4.30
CA TRP A 402 14.72 2.13 -3.62
C TRP A 402 13.31 2.54 -3.16
N ARG A 403 12.31 2.39 -4.03
CA ARG A 403 10.90 2.67 -3.72
C ARG A 403 10.42 1.83 -2.53
N TYR A 404 10.77 0.55 -2.48
CA TYR A 404 10.43 -0.30 -1.34
C TYR A 404 11.16 0.10 -0.07
N ASN A 405 12.45 0.41 -0.16
CA ASN A 405 13.21 0.86 1.00
C ASN A 405 12.63 2.17 1.58
N ASP A 406 12.22 3.10 0.73
CA ASP A 406 11.56 4.35 1.15
C ASP A 406 10.18 4.10 1.77
N ALA A 407 9.38 3.21 1.18
CA ALA A 407 8.10 2.80 1.74
C ALA A 407 8.24 2.06 3.08
N PHE A 408 9.23 1.17 3.21
CA PHE A 408 9.55 0.44 4.42
C PHE A 408 9.98 1.38 5.54
N ASN A 409 10.88 2.32 5.26
CA ASN A 409 11.32 3.32 6.24
C ASN A 409 10.17 4.22 6.71
N ARG A 410 9.24 4.59 5.81
CA ARG A 410 8.01 5.30 6.20
C ARG A 410 7.12 4.45 7.11
N ALA A 411 6.95 3.17 6.79
CA ALA A 411 6.15 2.26 7.61
C ALA A 411 6.75 2.08 9.01
N VAL A 412 8.07 1.89 9.11
CA VAL A 412 8.78 1.81 10.40
C VAL A 412 8.61 3.10 11.19
N ARG A 413 8.78 4.27 10.56
CA ARG A 413 8.60 5.57 11.22
C ARG A 413 7.18 5.76 11.75
N LEU A 414 6.17 5.45 10.94
CA LEU A 414 4.76 5.54 11.35
C LEU A 414 4.45 4.56 12.48
N ALA A 415 5.05 3.37 12.49
CA ALA A 415 4.88 2.41 13.59
C ALA A 415 5.46 2.96 14.90
N GLN A 416 6.63 3.59 14.86
CA GLN A 416 7.25 4.25 16.02
C GLN A 416 6.43 5.46 16.51
N GLU A 417 5.92 6.29 15.59
CA GLU A 417 5.05 7.43 15.95
C GLU A 417 3.72 6.95 16.57
N ASN A 418 3.14 5.86 16.05
CA ASN A 418 1.95 5.25 16.63
C ASN A 418 2.23 4.69 18.04
N GLU A 419 3.35 3.99 18.24
CA GLU A 419 3.73 3.43 19.54
C GLU A 419 3.91 4.53 20.59
N ALA A 420 4.61 5.61 20.26
CA ALA A 420 4.76 6.77 21.14
C ALA A 420 3.41 7.43 21.48
N MET A 421 2.50 7.54 20.50
CA MET A 421 1.16 8.08 20.73
C MET A 421 0.30 7.17 21.63
N TYR A 422 0.45 5.84 21.53
CA TYR A 422 -0.23 4.91 22.44
C TYR A 422 0.26 5.06 23.88
N GLU A 423 1.57 5.25 24.10
CA GLU A 423 2.12 5.53 25.43
C GLU A 423 1.60 6.86 26.02
N GLU A 424 1.56 7.93 25.21
CA GLU A 424 1.03 9.23 25.65
C GLU A 424 -0.46 9.14 26.04
N ILE A 425 -1.27 8.44 25.24
CA ILE A 425 -2.69 8.21 25.54
C ILE A 425 -2.86 7.42 26.83
N GLN A 426 -2.01 6.42 27.10
CA GLN A 426 -2.08 5.66 28.36
C GLN A 426 -1.80 6.56 29.57
N VAL A 427 -0.73 7.35 29.53
CA VAL A 427 -0.40 8.29 30.63
C VAL A 427 -1.52 9.30 30.85
N LEU A 428 -2.12 9.82 29.77
CA LEU A 428 -3.23 10.76 29.88
C LEU A 428 -4.49 10.12 30.46
N ASN A 429 -4.80 8.88 30.08
CA ASN A 429 -5.95 8.15 30.61
C ASN A 429 -5.78 7.87 32.11
N GLU A 430 -4.60 7.46 32.56
CA GLU A 430 -4.32 7.27 33.99
C GLU A 430 -4.46 8.57 34.80
N ASP A 431 -4.00 9.71 34.25
CA ASP A 431 -4.19 11.01 34.90
C ASP A 431 -5.66 11.44 34.92
N LEU A 432 -6.40 11.17 33.85
CA LEU A 432 -7.82 11.47 33.76
C LEU A 432 -8.63 10.61 34.75
N GLU A 433 -8.33 9.32 34.86
CA GLU A 433 -8.94 8.42 35.84
C GLU A 433 -8.71 8.92 37.27
N ARG A 434 -7.46 9.31 37.60
CA ARG A 434 -7.13 9.90 38.90
C ARG A 434 -7.92 11.19 39.16
N LYS A 435 -8.06 12.07 38.17
CA LYS A 435 -8.86 13.30 38.28
C LYS A 435 -10.35 13.00 38.48
N ILE A 436 -10.88 12.01 37.77
CA ILE A 436 -12.28 11.58 37.92
C ILE A 436 -12.51 11.06 39.33
N GLU A 437 -11.61 10.22 39.85
CA GLU A 437 -11.71 9.67 41.20
C GLU A 437 -11.70 10.78 42.26
N LEU A 438 -10.74 11.71 42.17
CA LEU A 438 -10.66 12.87 43.05
C LEU A 438 -11.93 13.74 43.00
N ARG A 439 -12.43 14.06 41.80
CA ARG A 439 -13.68 14.84 41.66
C ARG A 439 -14.90 14.10 42.20
N THR A 440 -14.95 12.79 42.03
CA THR A 440 -16.04 11.96 42.55
C THR A 440 -16.02 11.97 44.08
N LEU A 441 -14.83 11.91 44.69
CA LEU A 441 -14.67 12.03 46.14
C LEU A 441 -15.09 13.41 46.66
N GLU A 442 -14.65 14.49 46.01
CA GLU A 442 -15.04 15.86 46.37
C GLU A 442 -16.56 16.06 46.30
N LEU A 443 -17.18 15.58 45.21
CA LEU A 443 -18.62 15.69 45.00
C LEU A 443 -19.41 14.87 46.03
N THR A 444 -18.97 13.65 46.35
CA THR A 444 -19.64 12.82 47.34
C THR A 444 -19.57 13.44 48.73
N HIS A 445 -18.41 14.00 49.12
CA HIS A 445 -18.26 14.73 50.38
C HIS A 445 -19.14 15.99 50.42
N ALA A 446 -19.08 16.83 49.39
CA ALA A 446 -19.89 18.05 49.32
C ALA A 446 -21.39 17.77 49.34
N ASN A 447 -21.84 16.72 48.64
CA ASN A 447 -23.23 16.30 48.66
C ASN A 447 -23.66 15.75 50.03
N GLY A 448 -22.76 15.05 50.73
CA GLY A 448 -22.97 14.62 52.12
C GLY A 448 -23.19 15.79 53.07
N GLU A 449 -22.32 16.79 53.04
CA GLU A 449 -22.45 17.99 53.88
C GLU A 449 -23.70 18.81 53.52
N LEU A 450 -24.01 18.94 52.22
CA LEU A 450 -25.22 19.65 51.79
C LEU A 450 -26.49 18.95 52.31
N LYS A 451 -26.56 17.61 52.23
CA LYS A 451 -27.68 16.85 52.81
C LYS A 451 -27.82 17.07 54.31
N ARG A 452 -26.72 17.09 55.04
CA ARG A 452 -26.73 17.38 56.48
C ARG A 452 -27.29 18.76 56.77
N LEU A 453 -26.74 19.80 56.13
CA LEU A 453 -27.15 21.20 56.32
C LEU A 453 -28.63 21.46 55.96
N VAL A 454 -29.16 20.76 54.94
CA VAL A 454 -30.56 20.92 54.52
C VAL A 454 -31.54 20.24 55.47
N ASN A 455 -31.14 19.16 56.16
CA ASN A 455 -32.06 18.32 56.92
C ASN A 455 -32.00 18.49 58.44
N THR A 456 -30.97 19.16 58.99
CA THR A 456 -30.82 19.40 60.43
C THR A 456 -31.09 20.85 60.82
N ASP A 457 -31.63 21.07 62.02
CA ASP A 457 -31.71 22.39 62.66
C ASP A 457 -30.32 22.82 63.16
N PRO A 458 -29.85 24.04 62.85
CA PRO A 458 -28.49 24.47 63.17
C PRO A 458 -28.24 24.73 64.66
N LEU A 459 -29.28 24.84 65.50
CA LEU A 459 -29.12 25.09 66.93
C LEU A 459 -29.14 23.80 67.74
N THR A 460 -30.07 22.90 67.45
CA THR A 460 -30.30 21.68 68.25
C THR A 460 -29.69 20.43 67.62
N GLU A 461 -29.21 20.50 66.38
CA GLU A 461 -28.71 19.38 65.56
C GLU A 461 -29.74 18.26 65.29
N LEU A 462 -30.98 18.42 65.77
CA LEU A 462 -32.09 17.53 65.44
C LEU A 462 -32.52 17.75 63.99
N PRO A 463 -33.17 16.78 63.36
CA PRO A 463 -33.93 17.01 62.14
C PRO A 463 -34.79 18.29 62.20
N ASN A 464 -34.80 19.06 61.11
CA ASN A 464 -35.64 20.24 61.01
C ASN A 464 -37.07 19.87 60.55
N ARG A 465 -37.97 20.86 60.57
CA ARG A 465 -39.37 20.68 60.15
C ARG A 465 -39.53 20.04 58.77
N ARG A 466 -38.71 20.42 57.78
CA ARG A 466 -38.78 19.80 56.44
C ARG A 466 -38.49 18.30 56.51
N CYS A 467 -37.42 17.91 57.20
CA CYS A 467 -37.07 16.50 57.38
C CYS A 467 -38.19 15.73 58.09
N PHE A 468 -38.84 16.37 59.07
CA PHE A 468 -39.99 15.80 59.76
C PHE A 468 -41.19 15.61 58.83
N ASP A 469 -41.56 16.62 58.05
CA ASP A 469 -42.70 16.55 57.11
C ASP A 469 -42.51 15.41 56.11
N ASP A 470 -41.29 15.26 55.56
CA ASP A 470 -40.92 14.18 54.65
C ASP A 470 -41.05 12.80 55.34
N ARG A 471 -40.52 12.67 56.56
CA ARG A 471 -40.58 11.41 57.32
C ARG A 471 -42.00 11.06 57.77
N LEU A 472 -42.80 12.05 58.13
CA LEU A 472 -44.22 11.88 58.46
C LEU A 472 -44.98 11.36 57.24
N GLN A 473 -44.69 11.86 56.04
CA GLN A 473 -45.29 11.38 54.80
C GLN A 473 -44.92 9.91 54.51
N GLU A 474 -43.66 9.53 54.74
CA GLU A 474 -43.21 8.13 54.63
C GLU A 474 -43.93 7.21 55.62
N GLU A 475 -43.98 7.60 56.89
CA GLU A 475 -44.61 6.81 57.95
C GLU A 475 -46.14 6.78 57.84
N TRP A 476 -46.75 7.84 57.30
CA TRP A 476 -48.17 7.85 56.95
C TRP A 476 -48.48 6.79 55.89
N ASN A 477 -47.69 6.75 54.81
CA ASN A 477 -47.81 5.72 53.77
C ASN A 477 -47.59 4.32 54.34
N HIS A 478 -46.57 4.16 55.19
CA HIS A 478 -46.25 2.89 55.82
C HIS A 478 -47.37 2.41 56.75
N SER A 479 -47.93 3.28 57.59
CA SER A 479 -49.09 2.97 58.44
C SER A 479 -50.33 2.63 57.61
N HIS A 480 -50.57 3.36 56.51
CA HIS A 480 -51.70 3.09 55.61
C HIS A 480 -51.65 1.67 55.03
N VAL A 481 -50.47 1.20 54.65
CA VAL A 481 -50.27 -0.15 54.09
C VAL A 481 -50.26 -1.24 55.17
N THR A 482 -49.48 -1.04 56.24
CA THR A 482 -49.23 -2.09 57.25
C THR A 482 -50.31 -2.18 58.33
N LYS A 483 -51.20 -1.18 58.39
CA LYS A 483 -52.20 -0.99 59.44
C LYS A 483 -51.62 -0.94 60.86
N GLN A 484 -50.34 -0.60 60.98
CA GLN A 484 -49.70 -0.33 62.26
C GLN A 484 -50.00 1.09 62.74
N PRO A 485 -50.10 1.33 64.06
CA PRO A 485 -50.43 2.65 64.59
C PRO A 485 -49.27 3.64 64.42
N LEU A 486 -49.61 4.87 64.07
CA LEU A 486 -48.72 6.02 63.98
C LEU A 486 -49.12 7.03 65.05
N SER A 487 -48.13 7.51 65.82
CA SER A 487 -48.36 8.52 66.85
C SER A 487 -47.45 9.71 66.66
N ILE A 488 -47.98 10.90 66.94
CA ILE A 488 -47.26 12.17 66.93
C ILE A 488 -47.42 12.84 68.30
N LEU A 489 -46.32 13.40 68.80
CA LEU A 489 -46.31 14.24 69.99
C LEU A 489 -45.85 15.63 69.55
N LEU A 490 -46.71 16.63 69.70
CA LEU A 490 -46.31 18.02 69.60
C LEU A 490 -45.97 18.54 71.00
N ILE A 491 -44.79 19.12 71.12
CA ILE A 491 -44.18 19.50 72.39
C ILE A 491 -43.85 20.99 72.33
N ASP A 492 -44.25 21.73 73.36
CA ASP A 492 -43.93 23.14 73.51
C ASP A 492 -43.34 23.41 74.89
N ILE A 493 -42.28 24.22 74.93
CA ILE A 493 -41.66 24.61 76.20
C ILE A 493 -42.50 25.70 76.87
N ASP A 494 -42.96 25.41 78.08
CA ASP A 494 -43.86 26.28 78.81
C ASP A 494 -43.22 27.62 79.19
N SER A 495 -43.92 28.72 78.89
CA SER A 495 -43.47 30.09 79.21
C SER A 495 -42.07 30.42 78.67
N PHE A 496 -41.67 29.85 77.52
CA PHE A 496 -40.32 30.03 76.97
C PHE A 496 -39.98 31.47 76.59
N LYS A 497 -40.96 32.25 76.10
CA LYS A 497 -40.76 33.69 75.86
C LYS A 497 -40.31 34.43 77.13
N SER A 498 -40.96 34.17 78.27
CA SER A 498 -40.56 34.76 79.57
C SER A 498 -39.18 34.28 80.02
N TYR A 499 -38.78 33.06 79.64
CA TYR A 499 -37.43 32.55 79.89
C TYR A 499 -36.39 33.36 79.13
N ASN A 500 -36.60 33.55 77.83
CA ASN A 500 -35.73 34.34 76.95
C ASN A 500 -35.66 35.81 77.39
N ASP A 501 -36.80 36.42 77.73
CA ASP A 501 -36.87 37.82 78.14
C ASP A 501 -36.09 38.08 79.46
N PHE A 502 -35.97 37.06 80.32
CA PHE A 502 -35.28 37.18 81.61
C PHE A 502 -33.81 36.77 81.56
N TYR A 503 -33.49 35.62 80.95
CA TYR A 503 -32.13 35.06 80.92
C TYR A 503 -31.34 35.43 79.66
N GLY A 504 -32.00 36.05 78.67
CA GLY A 504 -31.43 36.36 77.37
C GLY A 504 -31.46 35.17 76.41
N HIS A 505 -31.49 35.48 75.10
CA HIS A 505 -31.60 34.48 74.04
C HIS A 505 -30.49 33.42 74.08
N LEU A 506 -29.25 33.78 74.47
CA LEU A 506 -28.15 32.81 74.58
C LEU A 506 -28.42 31.70 75.60
N GLN A 507 -29.00 32.06 76.76
CA GLN A 507 -29.35 31.07 77.78
C GLN A 507 -30.57 30.24 77.36
N GLY A 508 -31.50 30.86 76.60
CA GLY A 508 -32.58 30.19 75.90
C GLY A 508 -32.09 29.12 74.93
N ASP A 509 -31.16 29.48 74.06
CA ASP A 509 -30.54 28.58 73.09
C ASP A 509 -29.87 27.37 73.76
N GLU A 510 -29.13 27.59 74.85
CA GLU A 510 -28.54 26.51 75.64
C GLU A 510 -29.60 25.62 76.31
N SER A 511 -30.73 26.18 76.73
CA SER A 511 -31.83 25.38 77.25
C SER A 511 -32.52 24.55 76.16
N LEU A 512 -32.68 25.10 74.94
CA LEU A 512 -33.22 24.37 73.78
C LEU A 512 -32.34 23.18 73.40
N LYS A 513 -31.01 23.33 73.42
CA LYS A 513 -30.07 22.22 73.20
C LYS A 513 -30.23 21.12 74.23
N LYS A 514 -30.33 21.47 75.52
CA LYS A 514 -30.52 20.50 76.60
C LYS A 514 -31.85 19.78 76.52
N VAL A 515 -32.92 20.50 76.17
CA VAL A 515 -34.24 19.90 75.93
C VAL A 515 -34.18 18.96 74.73
N ALA A 516 -33.60 19.37 73.61
CA ALA A 516 -33.43 18.55 72.42
C ALA A 516 -32.65 17.25 72.71
N GLU A 517 -31.53 17.34 73.42
CA GLU A 517 -30.71 16.19 73.82
C GLU A 517 -31.50 15.21 74.71
N GLN A 518 -32.30 15.74 75.65
CA GLN A 518 -33.14 14.90 76.49
C GLN A 518 -34.29 14.25 75.72
N LEU A 519 -34.95 14.97 74.82
CA LEU A 519 -36.01 14.40 73.99
C LEU A 519 -35.45 13.24 73.15
N GLN A 520 -34.31 13.44 72.50
CA GLN A 520 -33.67 12.42 71.66
C GLN A 520 -33.22 11.18 72.44
N ARG A 521 -32.75 11.33 73.69
CA ARG A 521 -32.32 10.22 74.55
C ARG A 521 -33.47 9.33 75.05
N ASN A 522 -34.68 9.86 75.09
CA ASN A 522 -35.85 9.19 75.67
C ASN A 522 -36.78 8.58 74.61
N VAL A 523 -36.36 8.54 73.35
CA VAL A 523 -37.05 7.86 72.25
C VAL A 523 -36.14 6.82 71.59
N ARG A 524 -36.69 5.93 70.74
CA ARG A 524 -35.91 4.89 70.07
C ARG A 524 -35.21 5.46 68.84
N SER A 525 -33.91 5.76 68.91
CA SER A 525 -33.17 6.45 67.84
C SER A 525 -33.19 5.77 66.46
N GLU A 526 -33.41 4.46 66.39
CA GLU A 526 -33.45 3.71 65.12
C GLU A 526 -34.83 3.72 64.44
N VAL A 527 -35.89 4.12 65.17
CA VAL A 527 -37.28 3.95 64.73
C VAL A 527 -38.09 5.23 64.87
N ASP A 528 -37.90 5.96 65.96
CA ASP A 528 -38.60 7.20 66.27
C ASP A 528 -37.77 8.40 65.83
N MET A 529 -38.43 9.51 65.52
CA MET A 529 -37.78 10.75 65.10
C MET A 529 -38.16 11.88 66.05
N VAL A 530 -37.15 12.60 66.57
CA VAL A 530 -37.35 13.91 67.20
C VAL A 530 -36.93 14.97 66.20
N ALA A 531 -37.75 15.99 66.02
CA ALA A 531 -37.42 17.12 65.18
C ALA A 531 -37.74 18.44 65.89
N ARG A 532 -37.01 19.50 65.53
CA ARG A 532 -37.38 20.86 65.94
C ARG A 532 -38.38 21.41 64.93
N PHE A 533 -39.61 21.63 65.38
CA PHE A 533 -40.72 22.05 64.54
C PHE A 533 -40.66 23.56 64.23
N GLY A 534 -40.19 24.36 65.20
CA GLY A 534 -39.89 25.79 65.03
C GLY A 534 -39.82 26.52 66.37
N GLY A 535 -38.91 27.49 66.53
CA GLY A 535 -38.79 28.22 67.80
C GLY A 535 -38.52 27.29 69.00
N GLU A 536 -39.44 27.28 69.95
CA GLU A 536 -39.47 26.40 71.14
C GLU A 536 -40.28 25.11 70.98
N GLU A 537 -40.81 24.85 69.78
CA GLU A 537 -41.65 23.70 69.48
C GLU A 537 -40.82 22.53 68.96
N PHE A 538 -41.07 21.35 69.52
CA PHE A 538 -40.49 20.08 69.11
C PHE A 538 -41.61 19.12 68.71
N VAL A 539 -41.28 18.18 67.85
CA VAL A 539 -42.20 17.11 67.46
C VAL A 539 -41.49 15.77 67.58
N VAL A 540 -42.22 14.78 68.07
CA VAL A 540 -41.76 13.39 68.08
C VAL A 540 -42.71 12.56 67.23
N LEU A 541 -42.16 11.87 66.23
CA LEU A 541 -42.84 10.88 65.42
C LEU A 541 -42.54 9.49 65.99
N LEU A 542 -43.57 8.78 66.43
CA LEU A 542 -43.46 7.44 66.99
C LEU A 542 -44.07 6.42 66.03
N SER A 543 -43.22 5.67 65.36
CA SER A 543 -43.62 4.62 64.43
C SER A 543 -44.08 3.37 65.18
N ASN A 544 -45.12 2.71 64.67
CA ASN A 544 -45.70 1.50 65.25
C ASN A 544 -45.99 1.64 66.77
N THR A 545 -46.59 2.76 67.14
CA THR A 545 -46.87 3.10 68.54
C THR A 545 -48.34 3.47 68.70
N ASP A 546 -49.06 2.71 69.51
CA ASP A 546 -50.46 2.95 69.87
C ASP A 546 -50.62 4.07 70.90
N ALA A 547 -51.85 4.55 71.10
CA ALA A 547 -52.17 5.67 71.99
C ALA A 547 -51.65 5.48 73.43
N ASN A 548 -51.83 4.30 74.01
CA ASN A 548 -51.41 4.04 75.39
C ASN A 548 -49.88 4.11 75.54
N LYS A 549 -49.14 3.61 74.56
CA LYS A 549 -47.67 3.72 74.56
C LYS A 549 -47.21 5.15 74.26
N ALA A 550 -47.87 5.84 73.33
CA ALA A 550 -47.57 7.23 73.00
C ALA A 550 -47.74 8.14 74.23
N ASP A 551 -48.82 7.96 75.00
CA ASP A 551 -49.06 8.70 76.24
C ASP A 551 -47.98 8.40 77.30
N ARG A 552 -47.52 7.15 77.41
CA ARG A 552 -46.41 6.79 78.31
C ARG A 552 -45.11 7.46 77.89
N VAL A 553 -44.80 7.47 76.60
CA VAL A 553 -43.60 8.15 76.07
C VAL A 553 -43.71 9.65 76.29
N ALA A 554 -44.87 10.25 76.03
CA ALA A 554 -45.12 11.67 76.28
C ALA A 554 -44.92 12.05 77.75
N GLU A 555 -45.43 11.24 78.68
CA GLU A 555 -45.27 11.50 80.12
C GLU A 555 -43.82 11.26 80.57
N GLN A 556 -43.14 10.27 80.01
CA GLN A 556 -41.70 10.06 80.23
C GLN A 556 -40.88 11.27 79.76
N LEU A 557 -41.17 11.81 78.57
CA LEU A 557 -40.52 13.00 78.05
C LEU A 557 -40.79 14.22 78.95
N ARG A 558 -42.03 14.42 79.37
CA ARG A 558 -42.41 15.51 80.29
C ARG A 558 -41.62 15.43 81.61
N GLN A 559 -41.61 14.26 82.24
CA GLN A 559 -40.86 14.02 83.47
C GLN A 559 -39.34 14.15 83.26
N ALA A 560 -38.80 13.69 82.13
CA ALA A 560 -37.38 13.82 81.83
C ALA A 560 -36.94 15.29 81.71
N ILE A 561 -37.76 16.14 81.09
CA ILE A 561 -37.49 17.58 81.02
C ILE A 561 -37.63 18.24 82.39
N GLU A 562 -38.65 17.89 83.17
CA GLU A 562 -38.81 18.38 84.55
C GLU A 562 -37.61 18.00 85.44
N ASN A 563 -37.08 16.79 85.26
CA ASN A 563 -35.91 16.27 85.97
C ASN A 563 -34.58 16.93 85.56
N LEU A 564 -34.54 17.71 84.46
CA LEU A 564 -33.37 18.55 84.16
C LEU A 564 -33.17 19.67 85.18
N GLN A 565 -34.22 20.04 85.93
CA GLN A 565 -34.18 21.07 86.97
C GLN A 565 -33.61 22.41 86.48
N LEU A 566 -33.88 22.78 85.22
CA LEU A 566 -33.43 24.05 84.63
C LEU A 566 -34.28 25.19 85.18
N ARG A 567 -33.71 26.07 86.02
CA ARG A 567 -34.44 27.15 86.70
C ARG A 567 -35.14 28.13 85.77
N HIS A 568 -36.43 28.38 86.00
CA HIS A 568 -37.27 29.35 85.28
C HIS A 568 -37.95 30.36 86.24
N ASN A 569 -37.19 31.36 86.69
CA ASN A 569 -37.60 32.30 87.74
C ASN A 569 -38.77 33.25 87.36
N ARG A 570 -39.16 33.29 86.09
CA ARG A 570 -40.23 34.16 85.57
C ARG A 570 -41.37 33.36 84.92
N SER A 571 -41.38 32.04 85.13
CA SER A 571 -42.47 31.20 84.67
C SER A 571 -43.75 31.52 85.43
N SER A 572 -44.88 31.46 84.74
CA SER A 572 -46.19 31.44 85.38
C SER A 572 -46.66 30.02 85.75
N VAL A 573 -45.81 29.00 85.54
CA VAL A 573 -46.15 27.57 85.64
C VAL A 573 -45.36 26.87 86.74
N SER A 574 -44.03 27.01 86.73
CA SER A 574 -43.12 26.28 87.64
C SER A 574 -41.77 27.01 87.76
N ASP A 575 -41.06 26.85 88.88
CA ASP A 575 -39.71 27.43 89.07
C ASP A 575 -38.62 26.80 88.18
N ILE A 576 -39.00 25.85 87.31
CA ILE A 576 -38.14 25.15 86.35
C ILE A 576 -38.80 25.10 84.96
N ILE A 577 -38.01 24.81 83.93
CA ILE A 577 -38.52 24.54 82.58
C ILE A 577 -39.36 23.27 82.60
N THR A 578 -40.57 23.37 82.05
CA THR A 578 -41.51 22.27 81.83
C THR A 578 -41.96 22.28 80.38
N ILE A 579 -42.56 21.18 79.93
CA ILE A 579 -43.14 21.07 78.59
C ILE A 579 -44.62 20.68 78.69
N SER A 580 -45.41 21.23 77.77
CA SER A 580 -46.75 20.73 77.48
C SER A 580 -46.70 19.86 76.24
N VAL A 581 -47.43 18.74 76.26
CA VAL A 581 -47.39 17.74 75.17
C VAL A 581 -48.80 17.41 74.69
N GLY A 582 -49.05 17.61 73.40
CA GLY A 582 -50.23 17.13 72.70
C GLY A 582 -49.96 15.82 71.98
N VAL A 583 -50.74 14.79 72.26
CA VAL A 583 -50.58 13.45 71.68
C VAL A 583 -51.75 13.15 70.75
N TYR A 584 -51.45 12.70 69.54
CA TYR A 584 -52.44 12.10 68.65
C TYR A 584 -51.91 10.79 68.08
N SER A 585 -52.76 9.77 68.12
CA SER A 585 -52.44 8.42 67.68
C SER A 585 -53.53 7.92 66.77
N THR A 586 -53.14 7.33 65.64
CA THR A 586 -54.11 6.85 64.65
C THR A 586 -53.57 5.66 63.87
N ILE A 587 -54.47 4.88 63.27
CA ILE A 587 -54.11 3.94 62.21
C ILE A 587 -54.59 4.59 60.93
N VAL A 588 -53.68 4.85 59.99
CA VAL A 588 -54.02 5.61 58.79
C VAL A 588 -55.01 4.85 57.92
N THR A 589 -56.15 5.50 57.66
CA THR A 589 -57.20 5.07 56.72
C THR A 589 -57.24 6.00 55.51
N GLU A 590 -58.06 5.67 54.49
CA GLU A 590 -58.22 6.51 53.29
C GLU A 590 -58.68 7.94 53.60
N ASP A 591 -59.40 8.15 54.70
CA ASP A 591 -59.91 9.46 55.13
C ASP A 591 -58.93 10.25 56.02
N THR A 592 -57.83 9.63 56.45
CA THR A 592 -56.88 10.25 57.39
C THR A 592 -55.84 11.06 56.65
N THR A 593 -55.88 12.38 56.70
CA THR A 593 -54.83 13.22 56.07
C THR A 593 -53.71 13.58 57.04
N ILE A 594 -52.54 13.94 56.52
CA ILE A 594 -51.39 14.37 57.35
C ILE A 594 -51.72 15.65 58.11
N GLU A 595 -52.42 16.59 57.47
CA GLU A 595 -52.85 17.84 58.10
C GLU A 595 -53.74 17.57 59.30
N GLN A 596 -54.63 16.57 59.21
CA GLN A 596 -55.46 16.16 60.35
C GLN A 596 -54.64 15.57 61.50
N ILE A 597 -53.56 14.82 61.21
CA ILE A 597 -52.67 14.26 62.25
C ILE A 597 -52.01 15.38 63.05
N ILE A 598 -51.43 16.36 62.35
CA ILE A 598 -50.78 17.51 62.98
C ILE A 598 -51.80 18.37 63.72
N MET A 599 -52.92 18.70 63.07
CA MET A 599 -53.99 19.54 63.65
C MET A 599 -54.56 18.94 64.93
N ARG A 600 -54.80 17.62 64.98
CA ARG A 600 -55.33 16.97 66.20
C ARG A 600 -54.32 16.93 67.34
N ALA A 601 -53.03 16.77 67.02
CA ALA A 601 -51.98 16.89 68.03
C ALA A 601 -51.87 18.33 68.56
N ASP A 602 -52.06 19.32 67.70
CA ASP A 602 -52.00 20.74 68.06
C ASP A 602 -53.21 21.15 68.92
N GLU A 603 -54.41 20.70 68.56
CA GLU A 603 -55.61 20.85 69.39
C GLU A 603 -55.40 20.23 70.79
N ALA A 604 -54.78 19.05 70.85
CA ALA A 604 -54.46 18.42 72.13
C ALA A 604 -53.41 19.23 72.93
N LEU A 605 -52.38 19.75 72.27
CA LEU A 605 -51.36 20.60 72.89
C LEU A 605 -51.95 21.91 73.43
N TYR A 606 -52.85 22.53 72.67
CA TYR A 606 -53.59 23.72 73.10
C TYR A 606 -54.37 23.44 74.40
N VAL A 607 -55.06 22.30 74.48
CA VAL A 607 -55.77 21.88 75.69
C VAL A 607 -54.82 21.62 76.86
N ALA A 608 -53.64 21.02 76.63
CA ALA A 608 -52.62 20.88 77.66
C ALA A 608 -52.17 22.24 78.22
N LYS A 609 -51.96 23.22 77.34
CA LYS A 609 -51.60 24.59 77.74
C LYS A 609 -52.70 25.28 78.56
N ASP A 610 -53.97 25.09 78.20
CA ASP A 610 -55.13 25.69 78.90
C ASP A 610 -55.41 25.04 80.26
N LYS A 611 -55.11 23.74 80.42
CA LYS A 611 -55.25 22.98 81.68
C LYS A 611 -54.22 23.33 82.76
N GLY A 612 -53.38 24.35 82.51
CA GLY A 612 -52.37 24.81 83.46
C GLY A 612 -50.93 24.47 83.07
N ARG A 613 -50.68 23.97 81.85
CA ARG A 613 -49.36 23.59 81.33
C ARG A 613 -48.71 22.43 82.11
N ASN A 614 -47.45 22.09 81.81
CA ASN A 614 -46.72 20.95 82.39
C ASN A 614 -47.55 19.65 82.45
N CYS A 615 -48.24 19.33 81.37
CA CYS A 615 -49.05 18.12 81.30
C CYS A 615 -49.09 17.53 79.88
N VAL A 616 -49.48 16.26 79.83
CA VAL A 616 -49.73 15.54 78.59
C VAL A 616 -51.24 15.49 78.35
N GLN A 617 -51.65 15.83 77.13
CA GLN A 617 -53.03 15.69 76.70
C GLN A 617 -53.09 14.83 75.44
N SER A 618 -53.82 13.73 75.53
CA SER A 618 -54.18 12.92 74.36
C SER A 618 -55.48 13.41 73.73
N TYR A 619 -55.51 13.52 72.40
CA TYR A 619 -56.68 13.98 71.65
C TYR A 619 -57.92 13.12 71.91
N GLU A 620 -57.76 11.79 71.90
CA GLU A 620 -58.86 10.83 72.08
C GLU A 620 -59.46 10.94 73.48
N SER A 621 -58.61 11.10 74.51
CA SER A 621 -59.07 11.31 75.89
C SER A 621 -59.83 12.63 76.06
N TRP A 622 -59.39 13.71 75.42
CA TRP A 622 -60.09 15.00 75.46
C TRP A 622 -61.45 14.94 74.73
N LYS A 623 -61.49 14.34 73.55
CA LYS A 623 -62.72 14.18 72.76
C LYS A 623 -63.77 13.32 73.49
N MET A 624 -63.35 12.28 74.20
CA MET A 624 -64.24 11.49 75.05
C MET A 624 -64.80 12.32 76.22
N MET A 625 -63.98 13.12 76.90
CA MET A 625 -64.44 13.95 78.02
C MET A 625 -65.40 15.07 77.59
N THR A 626 -65.19 15.69 76.43
CA THR A 626 -66.09 16.75 75.90
C THR A 626 -67.42 16.20 75.40
N LYS A 627 -67.45 14.97 74.88
CA LYS A 627 -68.70 14.29 74.48
C LYS A 627 -69.58 13.92 75.67
N VAL A 628 -68.97 13.53 76.80
CA VAL A 628 -69.67 13.19 78.06
C VAL A 628 -70.21 14.43 78.80
N ILE A 629 -69.72 15.63 78.49
CA ILE A 629 -70.22 16.90 79.07
C ILE A 629 -71.33 17.53 78.20
N ALA A 630 -71.47 17.09 76.94
CA ALA A 630 -72.43 17.62 75.97
C ALA A 630 -73.69 16.75 75.76
N ASP A 631 -73.67 15.49 76.22
CA ASP A 631 -74.83 14.61 76.39
C ASP A 631 -75.32 14.67 77.85
#